data_AF-A0A4Q4CPA8-F1
#
_entry.id   AF-A0A4Q4CPA8-F1
#
_cell.length_a   1.000
_cell.length_b   1.000
_cell.length_c   1.000
_cell.angle_alpha   90.00
_cell.angle_beta   90.00
_cell.angle_gamma   90.00
#
_symmetry.space_group_name_H-M   'P 1'
#
loop_
_entity.id
_entity.type
_entity.pdbx_description
1 polymer ?
#
loop_
_entity_poly.entity_id
_entity_poly.type
_entity_poly.pdbx_seq_one_letter_code
_entity_poly.pdbx_strand_id
1 'polypeptide(L)'
;IATNGYTGGLTPDLKRRLIPVASHIIATEVLDPEFAASLIPKRRTLADSRRILSYYRMSPDGTRVLFGGRARFTQVSPEVSAPILREMMLARWPQLAGVRVTHAWTGNVAFAFDALPHMGVTPKGLHYAMGCNGSGVAMLSYLGAEVGKKLLGGTNRLPVFDGRDFPTRAFYTGTPWMLPIVGNWYRFRDWLDRRAA
;
A
#
# COMPACT_ATOMS: atom_id res chain seq x y z
N ILE A 1 -5.10 -13.28 13.88
CA ILE A 1 -5.27 -11.82 13.67
C ILE A 1 -4.58 -11.41 12.37
N ALA A 2 -5.35 -10.94 11.38
CA ALA A 2 -4.83 -10.58 10.06
C ALA A 2 -5.44 -9.25 9.56
N THR A 3 -5.67 -8.30 10.47
CA THR A 3 -6.41 -7.05 10.23
C THR A 3 -5.57 -5.91 9.65
N ASN A 4 -4.24 -6.03 9.70
CA ASN A 4 -3.27 -5.14 9.05
C ASN A 4 -3.61 -3.64 9.24
N GLY A 5 -3.78 -2.85 8.16
CA GLY A 5 -4.05 -1.41 8.22
C GLY A 5 -5.38 -1.02 8.89
N TYR A 6 -6.20 -2.00 9.26
CA TYR A 6 -7.47 -1.85 9.96
C TYR A 6 -7.42 -2.40 11.39
N THR A 7 -6.23 -2.70 11.90
CA THR A 7 -6.04 -3.18 13.28
C THR A 7 -6.53 -2.12 14.27
N GLY A 8 -7.57 -2.46 15.02
CA GLY A 8 -8.30 -1.55 15.90
C GLY A 8 -8.02 -1.76 17.39
N GLY A 9 -8.90 -1.22 18.23
CA GLY A 9 -8.78 -1.26 19.70
C GLY A 9 -8.90 -2.64 20.33
N LEU A 10 -9.34 -3.66 19.58
CA LEU A 10 -9.43 -5.04 20.06
C LEU A 10 -8.05 -5.65 20.36
N THR A 11 -7.01 -5.21 19.64
CA THR A 11 -5.64 -5.71 19.77
C THR A 11 -4.65 -4.56 19.90
N PRO A 12 -4.69 -3.80 21.01
CA PRO A 12 -3.96 -2.54 21.15
C PRO A 12 -2.44 -2.71 21.08
N ASP A 13 -1.90 -3.85 21.55
CA ASP A 13 -0.47 -4.16 21.42
C ASP A 13 -0.02 -4.31 19.95
N LEU A 14 -0.87 -4.87 19.08
CA LEU A 14 -0.59 -4.96 17.65
C LEU A 14 -0.86 -3.62 16.94
N LYS A 15 -1.92 -2.91 17.35
CA LYS A 15 -2.28 -1.60 16.81
C LYS A 15 -1.12 -0.61 16.90
N ARG A 16 -0.43 -0.54 18.04
CA ARG A 16 0.73 0.35 18.23
C ARG A 16 1.99 -0.07 17.46
N ARG A 17 2.01 -1.22 16.79
CA ARG A 17 3.17 -1.68 15.99
C ARG A 17 2.98 -1.41 14.49
N LEU A 18 1.79 -0.97 14.11
CA LEU A 18 1.43 -0.65 12.73
C LEU A 18 1.17 0.83 12.52
N ILE A 19 1.60 1.33 11.38
CA ILE A 19 1.31 2.65 10.85
C ILE A 19 0.32 2.46 9.69
N PRO A 20 -0.99 2.67 9.91
CA PRO A 20 -1.95 2.64 8.82
C PRO A 20 -1.73 3.87 7.91
N VAL A 21 -1.59 3.63 6.62
CA VAL A 21 -1.40 4.69 5.62
C VAL A 21 -2.45 4.51 4.53
N ALA A 22 -3.14 5.59 4.20
CA ALA A 22 -4.14 5.56 3.13
C ALA A 22 -3.48 5.36 1.77
N SER A 23 -4.08 4.49 0.96
CA SER A 23 -3.76 4.24 -0.43
C SER A 23 -5.01 4.46 -1.27
N HIS A 24 -4.82 5.06 -2.44
CA HIS A 24 -5.91 5.48 -3.31
C HIS A 24 -5.60 5.01 -4.73
N ILE A 25 -6.65 4.69 -5.48
CA ILE A 25 -6.50 4.18 -6.84
C ILE A 25 -7.74 4.52 -7.65
N ILE A 26 -7.51 4.84 -8.91
CA ILE A 26 -8.53 5.16 -9.91
C ILE A 26 -8.46 4.17 -11.07
N ALA A 27 -9.57 4.01 -11.77
CA ALA A 27 -9.61 3.38 -13.09
C ALA A 27 -10.27 4.28 -14.13
N THR A 28 -9.69 4.27 -15.32
CA THR A 28 -10.26 4.92 -16.50
C THR A 28 -11.51 4.21 -17.00
N GLU A 29 -12.25 4.83 -17.92
CA GLU A 29 -13.17 4.14 -18.81
C GLU A 29 -12.44 3.10 -19.68
N VAL A 30 -13.22 2.25 -20.37
CA VAL A 30 -12.68 1.32 -21.37
C VAL A 30 -12.03 2.15 -22.47
N LEU A 31 -10.77 1.85 -22.75
CA LEU A 31 -9.98 2.48 -23.77
C LEU A 31 -10.11 1.72 -25.09
N ASP A 32 -9.90 2.44 -26.19
CA ASP A 32 -9.63 1.81 -27.47
C ASP A 32 -8.46 0.79 -27.34
N PRO A 33 -8.56 -0.43 -27.91
CA PRO A 33 -7.54 -1.46 -27.75
C PRO A 33 -6.14 -1.07 -28.23
N GLU A 34 -6.03 -0.33 -29.34
CA GLU A 34 -4.73 0.11 -29.87
C GLU A 34 -4.12 1.17 -28.96
N PHE A 35 -4.95 2.13 -28.52
CA PHE A 35 -4.52 3.14 -27.57
C PHE A 35 -4.09 2.53 -26.24
N ALA A 36 -4.86 1.58 -25.70
CA ALA A 36 -4.53 0.84 -24.47
C ALA A 36 -3.19 0.10 -24.59
N ALA A 37 -2.96 -0.57 -25.74
CA ALA A 37 -1.70 -1.26 -26.03
C ALA A 37 -0.52 -0.28 -26.14
N SER A 38 -0.73 0.95 -26.62
CA SER A 38 0.33 1.96 -26.72
C SER A 38 0.84 2.46 -25.35
N LEU A 39 -0.03 2.46 -24.32
CA LEU A 39 0.31 3.02 -22.99
C LEU A 39 1.27 2.11 -22.22
N ILE A 40 1.01 0.80 -22.22
CA ILE A 40 1.86 -0.21 -21.58
C ILE A 40 1.96 -1.44 -22.50
N PRO A 41 2.81 -1.41 -23.54
CA PRO A 41 2.86 -2.44 -24.58
C PRO A 41 3.06 -3.87 -24.04
N LYS A 42 3.89 -4.02 -23.01
CA LYS A 42 4.17 -5.32 -22.38
C LYS A 42 3.31 -5.61 -21.15
N ARG A 43 2.26 -4.83 -20.92
CA ARG A 43 1.32 -4.93 -19.78
C ARG A 43 2.00 -5.12 -18.42
N ARG A 44 3.19 -4.53 -18.24
CA ARG A 44 3.96 -4.62 -16.99
C ARG A 44 3.30 -3.77 -15.91
N THR A 45 3.47 -4.18 -14.66
CA THR A 45 3.20 -3.29 -13.53
C THR A 45 4.37 -2.33 -13.39
N LEU A 46 4.05 -1.05 -13.26
CA LEU A 46 5.02 0.04 -13.20
C LEU A 46 4.87 0.76 -11.86
N ALA A 47 5.98 1.27 -11.36
CA ALA A 47 6.08 2.06 -10.14
C ALA A 47 7.13 3.14 -10.38
N ASP A 48 6.95 4.33 -9.84
CA ASP A 48 7.97 5.38 -9.89
C ASP A 48 9.01 5.24 -8.76
N SER A 49 10.09 6.02 -8.84
CA SER A 49 11.17 6.05 -7.86
C SER A 49 10.95 7.09 -6.74
N ARG A 50 9.78 7.73 -6.69
CA ARG A 50 9.50 8.80 -5.73
C ARG A 50 9.22 8.23 -4.34
N ARG A 51 9.43 9.06 -3.31
CA ARG A 51 9.02 8.69 -1.94
C ARG A 51 7.50 8.65 -1.83
N ILE A 52 6.83 9.58 -2.52
CA ILE A 52 5.38 9.49 -2.75
C ILE A 52 5.15 8.68 -4.01
N LEU A 53 5.20 7.37 -3.82
CA LEU A 53 5.06 6.37 -4.88
C LEU A 53 3.73 6.53 -5.65
N SER A 54 3.84 6.53 -6.97
CA SER A 54 2.75 6.17 -7.88
C SER A 54 3.00 4.79 -8.47
N TYR A 55 1.96 3.98 -8.59
CA TYR A 55 2.03 2.66 -9.22
C TYR A 55 0.87 2.50 -10.20
N TYR A 56 1.11 1.89 -11.34
CA TYR A 56 0.12 1.82 -12.40
C TYR A 56 0.32 0.61 -13.29
N ARG A 57 -0.78 0.10 -13.84
CA ARG A 57 -0.82 -1.05 -14.74
C ARG A 57 -2.09 -1.02 -15.58
N MET A 58 -2.15 -1.84 -16.62
CA MET A 58 -3.43 -2.14 -17.25
C MET A 58 -4.29 -3.02 -16.34
N SER A 59 -5.61 -2.93 -16.47
CA SER A 59 -6.53 -3.91 -15.89
C SER A 59 -6.24 -5.32 -16.44
N PRO A 60 -6.67 -6.40 -15.75
CA PRO A 60 -6.36 -7.77 -16.17
C PRO A 60 -6.81 -8.11 -17.59
N ASP A 61 -7.94 -7.54 -18.03
CA ASP A 61 -8.48 -7.63 -19.39
C ASP A 61 -7.79 -6.68 -20.39
N GLY A 62 -6.92 -5.78 -19.92
CA GLY A 62 -6.16 -4.86 -20.75
C GLY A 62 -6.92 -3.64 -21.24
N THR A 63 -8.16 -3.42 -20.79
CA THR A 63 -9.06 -2.40 -21.33
C THR A 63 -9.00 -1.06 -20.60
N ARG A 64 -8.44 -1.01 -19.39
CA ARG A 64 -8.42 0.20 -18.54
C ARG A 64 -7.04 0.43 -17.98
N VAL A 65 -6.71 1.68 -17.69
CA VAL A 65 -5.57 2.03 -16.86
C VAL A 65 -6.01 2.01 -15.39
N LEU A 66 -5.28 1.27 -14.58
CA LEU A 66 -5.35 1.30 -13.12
C LEU A 66 -4.21 2.18 -12.61
N PHE A 67 -4.53 3.30 -11.98
CA PHE A 67 -3.53 4.24 -11.48
C PHE A 67 -3.69 4.44 -9.98
N GLY A 68 -2.70 4.00 -9.22
CA GLY A 68 -2.65 4.09 -7.77
C GLY A 68 -1.55 5.02 -7.29
N GLY A 69 -1.76 5.58 -6.11
CA GLY A 69 -0.82 6.50 -5.51
C GLY A 69 -1.31 7.06 -4.18
N ARG A 70 -0.57 8.04 -3.68
CA ARG A 70 -0.83 8.70 -2.41
C ARG A 70 -1.29 10.13 -2.62
N ALA A 71 -2.60 10.30 -2.81
CA ALA A 71 -3.23 11.63 -2.83
C ALA A 71 -3.12 12.32 -1.45
N ARG A 72 -3.38 11.56 -0.39
CA ARG A 72 -3.22 11.94 1.01
C ARG A 72 -2.64 10.75 1.78
N PHE A 73 -1.99 11.04 2.91
CA PHE A 73 -1.53 9.99 3.83
C PHE A 73 -2.64 9.53 4.79
N THR A 74 -3.67 10.37 4.96
CA THR A 74 -4.89 10.08 5.70
C THR A 74 -5.99 9.60 4.77
N GLN A 75 -6.97 8.89 5.32
CA GLN A 75 -8.18 8.54 4.58
C GLN A 75 -8.91 9.80 4.16
N VAL A 76 -9.26 9.86 2.88
CA VAL A 76 -10.14 10.87 2.30
C VAL A 76 -11.09 10.16 1.35
N SER A 77 -12.18 10.82 1.00
CA SER A 77 -13.17 10.24 0.11
C SER A 77 -12.64 10.13 -1.33
N PRO A 78 -13.24 9.26 -2.17
CA PRO A 78 -12.92 9.18 -3.60
C PRO A 78 -13.04 10.52 -4.33
N GLU A 79 -13.99 11.39 -3.95
CA GLU A 79 -14.21 12.70 -4.55
C GLU A 79 -13.03 13.65 -4.34
N VAL A 80 -12.31 13.49 -3.22
CA VAL A 80 -11.11 14.27 -2.90
C VAL A 80 -9.87 13.65 -3.54
N SER A 81 -9.75 12.33 -3.50
CA SER A 81 -8.53 11.64 -3.94
C SER A 81 -8.43 11.49 -5.46
N ALA A 82 -9.54 11.20 -6.15
CA ALA A 82 -9.55 10.90 -7.58
C ALA A 82 -9.03 12.05 -8.46
N PRO A 83 -9.38 13.33 -8.23
CA PRO A 83 -8.81 14.44 -9.00
C PRO A 83 -7.27 14.52 -8.87
N ILE A 84 -6.74 14.32 -7.68
CA ILE A 84 -5.29 14.34 -7.41
C ILE A 84 -4.60 13.17 -8.14
N LEU A 85 -5.17 11.97 -8.07
CA LEU A 85 -4.63 10.81 -8.83
C LEU A 85 -4.71 11.04 -10.34
N ARG A 86 -5.77 11.69 -10.82
CA ARG A 86 -5.90 12.04 -12.24
C ARG A 86 -4.82 13.03 -12.67
N GLU A 87 -4.53 14.05 -11.88
CA GLU A 87 -3.41 14.98 -12.16
C GLU A 87 -2.06 14.24 -12.21
N MET A 88 -1.81 13.34 -11.25
CA MET A 88 -0.61 12.50 -11.23
C MET A 88 -0.54 11.59 -12.47
N MET A 89 -1.67 11.02 -12.90
CA MET A 89 -1.78 10.20 -14.10
C MET A 89 -1.50 11.01 -15.36
N LEU A 90 -2.08 12.20 -15.50
CA LEU A 90 -1.87 13.07 -16.66
C LEU A 90 -0.45 13.64 -16.74
N ALA A 91 0.21 13.85 -15.59
CA ALA A 91 1.62 14.20 -15.57
C ALA A 91 2.52 13.08 -16.12
N ARG A 92 2.03 11.83 -16.15
CA ARG A 92 2.74 10.67 -16.73
C ARG A 92 2.30 10.37 -18.16
N TRP A 93 1.00 10.48 -18.43
CA TRP A 93 0.38 10.22 -19.71
C TRP A 93 -0.54 11.38 -20.10
N PRO A 94 0.01 12.48 -20.64
CA PRO A 94 -0.79 13.62 -21.11
C PRO A 94 -1.86 13.23 -22.13
N GLN A 95 -1.61 12.17 -22.93
CA GLN A 95 -2.55 11.62 -23.90
C GLN A 95 -3.86 11.09 -23.27
N LEU A 96 -3.91 10.87 -21.95
CA LEU A 96 -5.14 10.47 -21.24
C LEU A 96 -6.05 11.67 -20.88
N ALA A 97 -5.75 12.89 -21.32
CA ALA A 97 -6.51 14.09 -20.93
C ALA A 97 -8.01 14.00 -21.24
N GLY A 98 -8.39 13.39 -22.37
CA GLY A 98 -9.79 13.19 -22.77
C GLY A 98 -10.48 11.97 -22.13
N VAL A 99 -9.73 11.15 -21.39
CA VAL A 99 -10.24 9.90 -20.81
C VAL A 99 -10.87 10.16 -19.44
N ARG A 100 -12.09 9.64 -19.24
CA ARG A 100 -12.81 9.73 -17.98
C ARG A 100 -12.27 8.72 -16.97
N VAL A 101 -12.28 9.13 -15.70
CA VAL A 101 -12.14 8.22 -14.56
C VAL A 101 -13.54 7.76 -14.17
N THR A 102 -13.81 6.45 -14.21
CA THR A 102 -15.14 5.90 -13.91
C THR A 102 -15.22 5.24 -12.54
N HIS A 103 -14.09 4.96 -11.91
CA HIS A 103 -14.03 4.30 -10.61
C HIS A 103 -12.89 4.88 -9.78
N ALA A 104 -13.12 4.98 -8.47
CA ALA A 104 -12.13 5.38 -7.50
C ALA A 104 -12.39 4.65 -6.18
N TRP A 105 -11.34 4.16 -5.54
CA TRP A 105 -11.44 3.46 -4.27
C TRP A 105 -10.25 3.78 -3.37
N THR A 106 -10.50 3.63 -2.07
CA THR A 106 -9.55 3.96 -1.01
C THR A 106 -9.40 2.77 -0.08
N GLY A 107 -8.27 2.69 0.62
CA GLY A 107 -8.03 1.66 1.61
C GLY A 107 -6.77 1.94 2.41
N ASN A 108 -6.52 1.13 3.44
CA ASN A 108 -5.32 1.22 4.26
C ASN A 108 -4.34 0.11 3.92
N VAL A 109 -3.09 0.50 3.70
CA VAL A 109 -1.95 -0.38 3.89
C VAL A 109 -1.42 -0.20 5.31
N ALA A 110 -0.65 -1.15 5.83
CA ALA A 110 0.09 -0.93 7.07
C ALA A 110 1.58 -1.09 6.87
N PHE A 111 2.30 -0.18 7.51
CA PHE A 111 3.74 -0.24 7.66
C PHE A 111 4.11 -0.68 9.07
N ALA A 112 5.13 -1.51 9.18
CA ALA A 112 5.84 -1.76 10.43
C ALA A 112 7.00 -0.76 10.57
N PHE A 113 7.42 -0.47 11.80
CA PHE A 113 8.50 0.49 12.06
C PHE A 113 9.88 0.05 11.57
N ASP A 114 10.07 -1.25 11.36
CA ASP A 114 11.28 -1.85 10.80
C ASP A 114 11.15 -2.18 9.31
N ALA A 115 10.02 -1.84 8.68
CA ALA A 115 9.72 -2.16 7.29
C ALA A 115 9.80 -3.67 6.96
N LEU A 116 9.64 -4.55 7.95
CA LEU A 116 9.56 -5.99 7.75
C LEU A 116 8.12 -6.52 7.94
N PRO A 117 7.73 -7.59 7.23
CA PRO A 117 6.53 -8.36 7.56
C PRO A 117 6.71 -9.13 8.87
N HIS A 118 5.61 -9.35 9.58
CA HIS A 118 5.63 -10.01 10.90
C HIS A 118 4.53 -11.08 11.00
N MET A 119 4.91 -12.25 11.51
CA MET A 119 3.98 -13.24 12.05
C MET A 119 4.43 -13.68 13.45
N GLY A 120 3.51 -14.24 14.23
CA GLY A 120 3.86 -14.71 15.57
C GLY A 120 2.64 -15.04 16.39
N VAL A 121 2.86 -15.17 17.71
CA VAL A 121 1.83 -15.43 18.69
C VAL A 121 1.93 -14.35 19.77
N THR A 122 0.82 -13.67 20.04
CA THR A 122 0.75 -12.70 21.15
C THR A 122 0.89 -13.41 22.50
N PRO A 123 1.21 -12.68 23.59
CA PRO A 123 1.21 -13.26 24.95
C PRO A 123 -0.11 -13.90 25.37
N LYS A 124 -1.23 -13.56 24.70
CA LYS A 124 -2.55 -14.15 24.91
C LYS A 124 -2.82 -15.40 24.06
N GLY A 125 -1.80 -15.97 23.40
CA GLY A 125 -1.95 -17.14 22.53
C GLY A 125 -2.56 -16.86 21.15
N LEU A 126 -2.84 -15.59 20.80
CA LEU A 126 -3.43 -15.27 19.49
C LEU A 126 -2.35 -15.22 18.40
N HIS A 127 -2.50 -16.04 17.37
CA HIS A 127 -1.64 -16.01 16.19
C HIS A 127 -1.90 -14.76 15.34
N TYR A 128 -0.88 -14.17 14.75
CA TYR A 128 -1.00 -13.00 13.87
C TYR A 128 -0.12 -13.08 12.63
N ALA A 129 -0.53 -12.35 11.58
CA ALA A 129 0.24 -12.07 10.36
C ALA A 129 -0.11 -10.66 9.85
N MET A 130 0.86 -9.75 9.78
CA MET A 130 0.63 -8.33 9.45
C MET A 130 1.92 -7.57 9.08
N GLY A 131 1.81 -6.27 8.81
CA GLY A 131 2.97 -5.41 8.58
C GLY A 131 3.65 -5.60 7.24
N CYS A 132 2.90 -5.94 6.18
CA CYS A 132 3.46 -6.26 4.86
C CYS A 132 3.97 -5.06 4.04
N ASN A 133 3.98 -3.84 4.58
CA ASN A 133 4.61 -2.63 4.02
C ASN A 133 4.22 -2.31 2.56
N GLY A 134 2.97 -2.58 2.18
CA GLY A 134 2.48 -2.38 0.81
C GLY A 134 2.62 -3.59 -0.12
N SER A 135 3.34 -4.63 0.27
CA SER A 135 3.50 -5.89 -0.49
C SER A 135 2.49 -6.97 -0.06
N GLY A 136 1.29 -6.55 0.35
CA GLY A 136 0.33 -7.43 1.05
C GLY A 136 -0.17 -8.60 0.23
N VAL A 137 -0.44 -8.41 -1.07
CA VAL A 137 -0.96 -9.48 -1.95
C VAL A 137 0.01 -10.67 -1.99
N ALA A 138 1.31 -10.41 -2.15
CA ALA A 138 2.32 -11.46 -2.14
C ALA A 138 2.64 -11.94 -0.71
N MET A 139 2.96 -11.01 0.20
CA MET A 139 3.50 -11.37 1.51
C MET A 139 2.46 -11.99 2.44
N LEU A 140 1.20 -11.55 2.43
CA LEU A 140 0.18 -12.13 3.32
C LEU A 140 -0.24 -13.53 2.88
N SER A 141 -0.14 -13.85 1.59
CA SER A 141 -0.35 -15.21 1.09
C SER A 141 0.71 -16.16 1.66
N TYR A 142 1.98 -15.76 1.62
CA TYR A 142 3.08 -16.50 2.25
C TYR A 142 2.91 -16.61 3.77
N LEU A 143 2.74 -15.49 4.47
CA LEU A 143 2.59 -15.47 5.93
C LEU A 143 1.37 -16.29 6.40
N GLY A 144 0.26 -16.21 5.67
CA GLY A 144 -0.94 -17.00 5.96
C GLY A 144 -0.69 -18.49 5.86
N ALA A 145 0.02 -18.94 4.81
CA ALA A 145 0.41 -20.34 4.67
C ALA A 145 1.35 -20.80 5.80
N GLU A 146 2.34 -19.98 6.18
CA GLU A 146 3.26 -20.30 7.27
C GLU A 146 2.57 -20.33 8.64
N VAL A 147 1.63 -19.41 8.90
CA VAL A 147 0.78 -19.47 10.10
C VAL A 147 -0.06 -20.74 10.13
N GLY A 148 -0.64 -21.15 9.00
CA GLY A 148 -1.39 -22.40 8.88
C GLY A 148 -0.54 -23.63 9.20
N LYS A 149 0.67 -23.73 8.65
CA LYS A 149 1.60 -24.82 8.96
C LYS A 149 1.97 -24.86 10.44
N LYS A 150 2.25 -23.69 11.04
CA LYS A 150 2.55 -23.58 12.47
C LYS A 150 1.41 -24.07 13.34
N LEU A 151 0.16 -23.75 12.98
CA LEU A 151 -1.03 -24.22 13.71
C LEU A 151 -1.21 -25.73 13.65
N LEU A 152 -0.81 -26.37 12.55
CA LEU A 152 -0.89 -27.82 12.37
C LEU A 152 0.31 -28.57 12.98
N GLY A 153 1.26 -27.87 13.63
CA GLY A 153 2.50 -28.47 14.14
C GLY A 153 3.50 -28.85 13.05
N GLY A 154 3.27 -28.43 11.80
CA GLY A 154 3.99 -28.89 10.61
C GLY A 154 5.29 -28.14 10.29
N THR A 155 5.97 -27.56 11.28
CA THR A 155 7.17 -26.74 11.02
C THR A 155 8.40 -27.29 11.75
N ASN A 156 9.28 -27.99 11.02
CA ASN A 156 10.64 -28.34 11.48
C ASN A 156 11.62 -27.14 11.40
N ARG A 157 11.14 -25.96 11.00
CA ARG A 157 11.94 -24.73 10.88
C ARG A 157 11.07 -23.52 11.22
N LEU A 158 11.63 -22.57 11.98
CA LEU A 158 11.01 -21.27 12.23
C LEU A 158 10.96 -20.44 10.93
N PRO A 159 9.77 -19.97 10.49
CA PRO A 159 9.67 -19.05 9.37
C PRO A 159 10.45 -17.77 9.64
N VAL A 160 11.02 -17.15 8.59
CA VAL A 160 11.91 -15.99 8.72
C VAL A 160 11.27 -14.81 9.46
N PHE A 161 9.94 -14.67 9.37
CA PHE A 161 9.19 -13.56 9.99
C PHE A 161 8.48 -13.95 11.29
N ASP A 162 8.73 -15.15 11.82
CA ASP A 162 8.06 -15.67 13.01
C ASP A 162 8.79 -15.30 14.30
N GLY A 163 8.06 -14.71 15.24
CA GLY A 163 8.58 -14.43 16.59
C GLY A 163 9.69 -13.38 16.64
N ARG A 164 9.88 -12.61 15.55
CA ARG A 164 10.81 -11.48 15.52
C ARG A 164 10.31 -10.34 16.41
N ASP A 165 11.26 -9.52 16.86
CA ASP A 165 10.94 -8.23 17.44
C ASP A 165 10.08 -7.43 16.47
N PHE A 166 8.89 -7.06 16.92
CA PHE A 166 7.94 -6.29 16.13
C PHE A 166 7.86 -4.86 16.69
N PRO A 167 8.80 -3.96 16.35
CA PRO A 167 9.00 -2.74 17.12
C PRO A 167 7.81 -1.77 17.11
N THR A 168 7.70 -1.00 18.19
CA THR A 168 6.84 0.18 18.32
C THR A 168 7.70 1.38 18.72
N ARG A 169 7.12 2.56 18.85
CA ARG A 169 7.81 3.78 19.31
C ARG A 169 7.19 4.27 20.61
N ALA A 170 8.00 4.94 21.43
CA ALA A 170 7.50 5.66 22.59
C ALA A 170 6.41 6.66 22.15
N PHE A 171 5.34 6.76 22.95
CA PHE A 171 4.18 7.64 22.70
C PHE A 171 3.34 7.35 21.45
N TYR A 172 3.69 6.32 20.66
CA TYR A 172 2.85 5.90 19.54
C TYR A 172 1.80 4.89 19.99
N THR A 173 0.53 5.26 19.86
CA THR A 173 -0.65 4.47 20.28
C THR A 173 -1.40 3.83 19.11
N GLY A 174 -0.82 3.88 17.89
CA GLY A 174 -1.45 3.40 16.67
C GLY A 174 -2.24 4.46 15.90
N THR A 175 -2.29 5.70 16.41
CA THR A 175 -2.82 6.85 15.67
C THR A 175 -1.65 7.56 14.97
N PRO A 176 -1.63 7.62 13.63
CA PRO A 176 -0.45 8.06 12.88
C PRO A 176 -0.38 9.59 12.71
N TRP A 177 -0.30 10.31 13.84
CA TRP A 177 -0.27 11.78 13.91
C TRP A 177 0.89 12.43 13.16
N MET A 178 1.99 11.69 12.97
CA MET A 178 3.20 12.17 12.28
C MET A 178 3.09 12.16 10.75
N LEU A 179 2.09 11.48 10.18
CA LEU A 179 2.01 11.28 8.73
C LEU A 179 1.92 12.57 7.90
N PRO A 180 1.19 13.63 8.31
CA PRO A 180 1.19 14.89 7.56
C PRO A 180 2.58 15.52 7.48
N ILE A 181 3.36 15.46 8.57
CA ILE A 181 4.72 15.99 8.66
C ILE A 181 5.65 15.21 7.74
N VAL A 182 5.66 13.88 7.88
CA VAL A 182 6.48 12.98 7.04
C VAL A 182 6.11 13.13 5.57
N GLY A 183 4.82 13.24 5.27
CA GLY A 183 4.32 13.41 3.91
C GLY A 183 4.78 14.73 3.26
N ASN A 184 4.75 15.84 4.00
CA ASN A 184 5.25 17.12 3.51
C ASN A 184 6.77 17.11 3.31
N TRP A 185 7.51 16.50 4.23
CA TRP A 185 8.95 16.30 4.08
C TRP A 185 9.29 15.49 2.82
N TYR A 186 8.56 14.42 2.56
CA TYR A 186 8.75 13.61 1.35
C TYR A 186 8.40 14.36 0.08
N ARG A 187 7.33 15.16 0.06
CA ARG A 187 7.03 16.06 -1.07
C ARG A 187 8.18 17.03 -1.35
N PHE A 188 8.72 17.64 -0.30
CA PHE A 188 9.82 18.58 -0.43
C PHE A 188 11.08 17.91 -0.98
N ARG A 189 11.43 16.72 -0.48
CA ARG A 189 12.56 15.95 -1.01
C ARG A 189 12.35 15.52 -2.45
N ASP A 190 11.17 15.04 -2.80
CA ASP A 190 10.85 14.66 -4.19
C ASP A 190 10.90 15.87 -5.14
N TRP A 191 10.59 17.07 -4.67
CA TRP A 191 10.74 18.32 -5.42
C TRP A 191 12.20 18.73 -5.61
N LEU A 192 13.03 18.61 -4.56
CA LEU A 192 14.47 18.86 -4.64
C LEU A 192 15.14 17.91 -5.65
N ASP A 193 14.86 16.61 -5.53
CA ASP A 193 15.41 15.58 -6.40
C ASP A 193 15.01 15.82 -7.87
N ARG A 194 13.79 16.32 -8.12
CA ARG A 194 13.33 16.68 -9.47
C ARG A 194 14.03 17.91 -10.05
N ARG A 195 14.45 18.86 -9.22
CA ARG A 195 15.19 20.06 -9.68
C ARG A 195 16.67 19.78 -9.95
N ALA A 196 17.21 18.72 -9.34
CA ALA A 196 18.60 18.33 -9.50
C ALA A 196 18.83 17.40 -10.71
N ALA A 197 17.77 16.84 -11.30
CA ALA A 197 17.78 15.98 -12.47
C ALA A 197 17.49 16.75 -13.76
#